data_AF-A0A9X4QU04-F1
#
_entry.id   AF-A0A9X4QU04-F1
#
_cell.length_a   1.000
_cell.length_b   1.000
_cell.length_c   1.000
_cell.angle_alpha   90.00
_cell.angle_beta   90.00
_cell.angle_gamma   90.00
#
_symmetry.space_group_name_H-M   'P 1'
#
loop_
_entity.id
_entity.type
_entity.pdbx_description
1 polymer ?
#
loop_
_entity_poly.entity_id
_entity_poly.type
_entity_poly.pdbx_seq_one_letter_code
_entity_poly.pdbx_strand_id
1 'polypeptide(L)'
;MINRIARGAAVLLLGSALLGACADKEPAANSPSVGGTAGAAVDSNATQRPSFLPDRFPLPADADIRTSHQETTDGKRSVLLIFATKKSMDEVSALYKDYFDAELGDNAVRTVDDKNLIIQGKGKSNKESWSLIGGPMASEEGVVELTLTWTEV
;
A
#
# COMPACT_ATOMS: atom_id res chain seq x y z
N MET A 1 27.11 14.98 -46.43
CA MET A 1 28.17 13.99 -46.16
C MET A 1 27.50 12.73 -45.62
N ILE A 2 27.68 11.61 -46.31
CA ILE A 2 27.11 10.29 -46.02
C ILE A 2 28.24 9.40 -45.49
N ASN A 3 28.01 8.67 -44.40
CA ASN A 3 28.67 7.40 -44.04
C ASN A 3 27.86 6.82 -42.86
N ARG A 4 26.97 5.82 -42.98
CA ARG A 4 27.12 4.38 -43.31
C ARG A 4 28.23 3.67 -42.53
N ILE A 5 27.81 2.65 -41.77
CA ILE A 5 28.40 1.32 -41.47
C ILE A 5 27.86 0.93 -40.06
N ALA A 6 27.50 -0.30 -39.71
CA ALA A 6 26.84 -1.44 -40.33
C ALA A 6 26.90 -2.57 -39.27
N ARG A 7 25.84 -3.39 -39.20
CA ARG A 7 25.85 -4.84 -38.91
C ARG A 7 26.23 -5.32 -37.50
N GLY A 8 25.28 -6.05 -36.92
CA GLY A 8 25.51 -7.06 -35.89
C GLY A 8 24.27 -7.91 -35.73
N ALA A 9 24.02 -8.82 -36.66
CA ALA A 9 23.03 -9.88 -36.51
C ALA A 9 23.68 -11.04 -35.74
N ALA A 10 23.00 -11.54 -34.71
CA ALA A 10 23.26 -12.86 -34.14
C ALA A 10 21.92 -13.57 -33.98
N VAL A 11 21.84 -14.74 -34.59
CA VAL A 11 20.69 -15.64 -34.69
C VAL A 11 21.12 -16.96 -34.02
N LEU A 12 20.14 -17.78 -33.61
CA LEU A 12 20.21 -19.24 -33.38
C LEU A 12 20.84 -19.63 -32.00
N LEU A 13 20.29 -20.52 -31.17
CA LEU A 13 19.54 -21.77 -31.42
C LEU A 13 19.09 -22.45 -30.09
N LEU A 14 18.14 -23.39 -30.24
CA LEU A 14 17.92 -24.64 -29.45
C LEU A 14 17.44 -24.48 -27.99
N GLY A 15 16.42 -25.17 -27.50
CA GLY A 15 15.77 -26.40 -27.97
C GLY A 15 15.60 -27.37 -26.79
N SER A 16 14.46 -28.08 -26.81
CA SER A 16 14.20 -29.38 -26.17
C SER A 16 13.50 -29.41 -24.80
N ALA A 17 12.25 -29.89 -24.88
CA ALA A 17 11.46 -30.50 -23.83
C ALA A 17 12.02 -31.89 -23.44
N LEU A 18 11.78 -32.31 -22.19
CA LEU A 18 11.77 -33.73 -21.80
C LEU A 18 10.56 -34.01 -20.90
N LEU A 19 9.82 -35.04 -21.31
CA LEU A 19 8.77 -35.75 -20.60
C LEU A 19 9.37 -36.74 -19.57
N GLY A 20 8.64 -36.99 -18.48
CA GLY A 20 8.69 -38.21 -17.67
C GLY A 20 7.60 -38.12 -16.58
N ALA A 21 6.49 -38.86 -16.64
CA ALA A 21 6.23 -40.31 -16.48
C ALA A 21 5.77 -40.66 -15.04
N CYS A 22 4.89 -41.66 -14.95
CA CYS A 22 3.73 -41.72 -14.04
C CYS A 22 3.93 -42.41 -12.67
N ALA A 23 3.02 -42.04 -11.75
CA ALA A 23 2.27 -42.79 -10.71
C ALA A 23 2.78 -44.12 -10.14
N ASP A 24 2.75 -44.26 -8.79
CA ASP A 24 2.00 -45.33 -8.09
C ASP A 24 1.91 -45.12 -6.54
N LYS A 25 0.65 -45.12 -6.05
CA LYS A 25 0.03 -45.69 -4.82
C LYS A 25 0.66 -45.59 -3.39
N GLU A 26 -0.15 -45.02 -2.48
CA GLU A 26 -0.14 -44.99 -0.98
C GLU A 26 -0.26 -46.38 -0.29
N PRO A 27 -0.02 -46.58 1.06
CA PRO A 27 -0.54 -45.75 2.18
C PRO A 27 0.32 -45.53 3.47
N ALA A 28 -0.07 -44.46 4.18
CA ALA A 28 -0.10 -44.18 5.63
C ALA A 28 1.10 -44.43 6.58
N ALA A 29 1.59 -43.33 7.19
CA ALA A 29 1.92 -43.26 8.61
C ALA A 29 1.77 -41.82 9.15
N ASN A 30 0.84 -41.64 10.09
CA ASN A 30 0.61 -40.40 10.82
C ASN A 30 1.79 -40.06 11.74
N SER A 31 2.28 -38.81 11.66
CA SER A 31 2.71 -38.01 12.82
C SER A 31 2.77 -36.53 12.42
N PRO A 32 2.05 -35.63 13.10
CA PRO A 32 2.04 -34.21 12.78
C PRO A 32 3.27 -33.54 13.42
N SER A 33 4.27 -33.19 12.62
CA SER A 33 5.31 -32.26 13.06
C SER A 33 4.87 -30.85 12.74
N VAL A 34 4.41 -30.17 13.79
CA VAL A 34 4.23 -28.73 13.89
C VAL A 34 5.48 -27.99 13.37
N GLY A 35 5.31 -27.32 12.24
CA GLY A 35 6.29 -26.42 11.63
C GLY A 35 5.54 -25.25 11.02
N GLY A 36 4.71 -24.60 11.84
CA GLY A 36 3.99 -23.40 11.44
C GLY A 36 4.96 -22.25 11.28
N THR A 37 5.45 -22.04 10.06
CA THR A 37 5.90 -20.71 9.64
C THR A 37 4.66 -19.84 9.65
N ALA A 38 4.45 -19.12 10.75
CA ALA A 38 3.43 -18.11 10.88
C ALA A 38 3.75 -16.99 9.87
N GLY A 39 3.30 -17.17 8.63
CA GLY A 39 2.93 -16.01 7.82
C GLY A 39 1.89 -15.27 8.66
N ALA A 40 2.19 -14.02 9.00
CA ALA A 40 1.31 -13.16 9.75
C ALA A 40 -0.10 -13.32 9.21
N ALA A 41 -1.01 -13.82 10.05
CA ALA A 41 -2.40 -13.96 9.68
C ALA A 41 -2.89 -12.55 9.35
N VAL A 42 -3.14 -12.32 8.06
CA VAL A 42 -3.81 -11.11 7.58
C VAL A 42 -5.20 -11.16 8.19
N ASP A 43 -5.43 -10.37 9.23
CA ASP A 43 -6.78 -10.06 9.69
C ASP A 43 -7.39 -9.07 8.69
N SER A 44 -7.80 -9.59 7.53
CA SER A 44 -8.39 -8.83 6.42
C SER A 44 -9.85 -8.47 6.67
N ASN A 45 -10.33 -8.55 7.91
CA ASN A 45 -11.71 -8.26 8.29
C ASN A 45 -11.89 -6.93 9.03
N ALA A 46 -10.94 -6.01 8.90
CA ALA A 46 -10.99 -4.75 9.61
C ALA A 46 -11.75 -3.69 8.81
N THR A 47 -13.06 -3.61 9.03
CA THR A 47 -13.89 -2.41 8.75
C THR A 47 -13.65 -1.30 9.78
N GLN A 48 -12.60 -1.42 10.60
CA GLN A 48 -12.33 -0.58 11.76
C GLN A 48 -11.00 0.15 11.58
N ARG A 49 -10.86 1.31 12.24
CA ARG A 49 -9.61 2.05 12.36
C ARG A 49 -8.49 1.16 12.92
N PRO A 50 -7.28 1.14 12.31
CA PRO A 50 -6.12 0.47 12.85
C PRO A 50 -5.75 1.01 14.23
N SER A 51 -5.51 0.13 15.20
CA SER A 51 -5.11 0.48 16.56
C SER A 51 -3.74 1.15 16.66
N PHE A 52 -2.85 0.91 15.68
CA PHE A 52 -1.54 1.58 15.62
C PHE A 52 -1.61 2.98 15.04
N LEU A 53 -2.70 3.32 14.35
CA LEU A 53 -2.84 4.64 13.75
C LEU A 53 -3.05 5.69 14.84
N PRO A 54 -2.25 6.77 14.90
CA PRO A 54 -2.38 7.77 15.94
C PRO A 54 -3.80 8.33 16.04
N ASP A 55 -4.44 8.32 17.22
CA ASP A 55 -5.86 8.72 17.42
C ASP A 55 -6.22 10.10 16.88
N ARG A 56 -5.24 10.99 16.82
CA ARG A 56 -5.36 12.34 16.26
C ARG A 56 -5.58 12.38 14.74
N PHE A 57 -5.30 11.30 14.01
CA PHE A 57 -5.50 11.26 12.56
C PHE A 57 -6.99 11.38 12.22
N PRO A 58 -7.41 12.39 11.44
CA PRO A 58 -8.81 12.66 11.18
C PRO A 58 -9.36 11.68 10.15
N LEU A 59 -10.36 10.89 10.55
CA LEU A 59 -11.19 10.14 9.60
C LEU A 59 -12.48 10.92 9.34
N PRO A 60 -12.91 11.07 8.09
CA PRO A 60 -14.24 11.58 7.76
C PRO A 60 -15.33 10.80 8.51
N ALA A 61 -16.41 11.48 8.91
CA ALA A 61 -17.52 10.84 9.63
C ALA A 61 -18.23 9.77 8.79
N ASP A 62 -18.15 9.88 7.46
CA ASP A 62 -18.70 8.97 6.48
C ASP A 62 -17.64 8.02 5.89
N ALA A 63 -16.48 7.89 6.53
CA ALA A 63 -15.40 7.04 6.04
C ALA A 63 -15.86 5.57 5.95
N ASP A 64 -15.78 5.01 4.74
CA ASP A 64 -15.97 3.60 4.45
C ASP A 64 -14.60 2.92 4.38
N ILE A 65 -14.24 2.15 5.41
CA ILE A 65 -12.93 1.50 5.51
C ILE A 65 -12.93 0.21 4.68
N ARG A 66 -12.10 0.19 3.63
CA ARG A 66 -11.98 -0.91 2.67
C ARG A 66 -10.79 -1.82 2.96
N THR A 67 -9.75 -1.28 3.55
CA THR A 67 -8.57 -2.03 4.00
C THR A 67 -8.07 -1.41 5.28
N SER A 68 -7.89 -2.21 6.32
CA SER A 68 -7.17 -1.81 7.52
C SER A 68 -6.17 -2.91 7.84
N HIS A 69 -4.90 -2.58 7.71
CA HIS A 69 -3.79 -3.46 8.04
C HIS A 69 -2.80 -2.73 8.93
N GLN A 70 -2.22 -3.48 9.86
CA GLN A 70 -1.18 -3.00 10.75
C GLN A 70 -0.24 -4.14 11.06
N GLU A 71 1.03 -3.82 11.25
CA GLU A 71 2.04 -4.81 11.58
C GLU A 71 3.14 -4.21 12.45
N THR A 72 4.01 -5.07 12.93
CA THR A 72 5.22 -4.69 13.66
C THR A 72 6.40 -5.42 13.04
N THR A 73 7.40 -4.66 12.60
CA THR A 73 8.63 -5.18 12.00
C THR A 73 9.81 -4.53 12.70
N ASP A 74 10.74 -5.35 13.21
CA ASP A 74 11.91 -4.87 13.98
C ASP A 74 11.56 -3.92 15.14
N GLY A 75 10.42 -4.19 15.80
CA GLY A 75 9.91 -3.38 16.91
C GLY A 75 9.28 -2.04 16.49
N LYS A 76 9.16 -1.76 15.19
CA LYS A 76 8.51 -0.56 14.64
C LYS A 76 7.11 -0.89 14.14
N ARG A 77 6.16 -0.04 14.47
CA ARG A 77 4.75 -0.18 14.04
C ARG A 77 4.54 0.46 12.68
N SER A 78 3.68 -0.16 11.87
CA SER A 78 3.21 0.40 10.60
C SER A 78 1.72 0.17 10.41
N VAL A 79 1.12 0.98 9.55
CA VAL A 79 -0.29 0.97 9.18
C VAL A 79 -0.44 1.19 7.68
N LEU A 80 -1.30 0.37 7.06
CA LEU A 80 -1.89 0.63 5.75
C LEU A 80 -3.41 0.73 5.93
N LEU A 81 -3.98 1.88 5.59
CA LEU A 81 -5.41 2.13 5.66
C LEU A 81 -5.90 2.64 4.31
N ILE A 82 -6.87 1.96 3.70
CA ILE A 82 -7.57 2.39 2.50
C ILE A 82 -9.03 2.63 2.86
N PHE A 83 -9.53 3.83 2.58
CA PHE A 83 -10.89 4.23 2.91
C PHE A 83 -11.46 5.17 1.86
N ALA A 84 -12.78 5.17 1.72
CA ALA A 84 -13.52 6.02 0.81
C ALA A 84 -14.42 7.00 1.59
N THR A 85 -14.78 8.12 0.96
CA THR A 85 -15.70 9.13 1.50
C THR A 85 -16.49 9.77 0.37
N LYS A 86 -17.69 10.26 0.68
CA LYS A 86 -18.54 11.04 -0.24
C LYS A 86 -18.26 12.54 -0.15
N LYS A 87 -17.27 12.95 0.65
CA LYS A 87 -16.77 14.33 0.66
C LYS A 87 -16.17 14.69 -0.69
N SER A 88 -16.34 15.96 -1.08
CA SER A 88 -15.70 16.50 -2.27
C SER A 88 -14.17 16.54 -2.15
N MET A 89 -13.47 16.56 -3.27
CA MET A 89 -12.00 16.71 -3.28
C MET A 89 -11.54 17.98 -2.55
N ASP A 90 -12.31 19.07 -2.61
CA ASP A 90 -12.00 20.32 -1.89
C ASP A 90 -12.09 20.14 -0.37
N GLU A 91 -13.16 19.50 0.13
CA GLU A 91 -13.31 19.21 1.56
C GLU A 91 -12.23 18.26 2.08
N VAL A 92 -11.93 17.21 1.31
CA VAL A 92 -10.89 16.24 1.64
C VAL A 92 -9.51 16.91 1.67
N SER A 93 -9.21 17.73 0.67
CA SER A 93 -7.95 18.46 0.58
C SER A 93 -7.77 19.44 1.75
N ALA A 94 -8.81 20.18 2.10
CA ALA A 94 -8.77 21.10 3.25
C ALA A 94 -8.53 20.35 4.57
N LEU A 95 -9.27 19.26 4.82
CA LEU A 95 -9.16 18.46 6.03
C LEU A 95 -7.73 17.97 6.27
N TYR A 96 -7.11 17.39 5.24
CA TYR A 96 -5.78 16.80 5.37
C TYR A 96 -4.65 17.82 5.26
N LYS A 97 -4.86 18.92 4.54
CA LYS A 97 -3.91 20.04 4.54
C LYS A 97 -3.71 20.57 5.96
N ASP A 98 -4.79 20.85 6.67
CA ASP A 98 -4.73 21.41 8.03
C ASP A 98 -4.07 20.45 9.03
N TYR A 99 -4.44 19.16 8.96
CA TYR A 99 -3.83 18.14 9.81
C TYR A 99 -2.33 17.99 9.55
N PHE A 100 -1.90 17.86 8.29
CA PHE A 100 -0.49 17.65 7.98
C PHE A 100 0.36 18.93 8.05
N ASP A 101 -0.23 20.12 8.00
CA ASP A 101 0.44 21.36 8.41
C ASP A 101 0.87 21.29 9.88
N ALA A 102 0.00 20.79 10.75
CA ALA A 102 0.31 20.60 12.16
C ALA A 102 1.29 19.43 12.41
N GLU A 103 1.17 18.33 11.66
CA GLU A 103 1.96 17.11 11.90
C GLU A 103 3.38 17.16 11.29
N LEU A 104 3.50 17.67 10.06
CA LEU A 104 4.75 17.61 9.27
C LEU A 104 5.46 18.95 9.19
N GLY A 105 4.72 20.06 9.17
CA GLY A 105 5.28 21.40 8.92
C GLY A 105 6.08 21.43 7.61
N ASP A 106 7.32 21.95 7.68
CA ASP A 106 8.23 22.10 6.54
C ASP A 106 8.74 20.76 5.96
N ASN A 107 8.54 19.65 6.68
CA ASN A 107 8.92 18.32 6.18
C ASN A 107 7.93 17.75 5.16
N ALA A 108 6.83 18.45 4.89
CA ALA A 108 5.80 17.98 3.98
C ALA A 108 6.16 18.25 2.51
N VAL A 109 6.04 17.23 1.68
CA VAL A 109 5.93 17.34 0.22
C VAL A 109 4.46 17.17 -0.13
N ARG A 110 3.91 18.09 -0.96
CA ARG A 110 2.49 18.14 -1.27
C ARG A 110 2.22 18.39 -2.75
N THR A 111 1.28 17.61 -3.28
CA THR A 111 0.60 17.88 -4.55
C THR A 111 -0.89 17.85 -4.26
N VAL A 112 -1.57 18.99 -4.45
CA VAL A 112 -3.00 19.12 -4.19
C VAL A 112 -3.64 19.84 -5.37
N ASP A 113 -4.55 19.16 -6.05
CA ASP A 113 -5.38 19.70 -7.13
C ASP A 113 -6.79 19.06 -7.10
N ASP A 114 -7.60 19.33 -8.12
CA ASP A 114 -8.99 18.85 -8.23
C ASP A 114 -9.11 17.32 -8.38
N LYS A 115 -8.01 16.62 -8.64
CA LYS A 115 -7.97 15.17 -8.91
C LYS A 115 -7.00 14.42 -8.04
N ASN A 116 -6.02 15.09 -7.46
CA ASN A 116 -4.92 14.47 -6.74
C ASN A 116 -4.73 15.12 -5.38
N LEU A 117 -4.69 14.29 -4.35
CA LEU A 117 -4.18 14.63 -3.03
C LEU A 117 -2.98 13.74 -2.75
N ILE A 118 -1.79 14.33 -2.66
CA ILE A 118 -0.57 13.63 -2.26
C ILE A 118 0.08 14.45 -1.17
N ILE A 119 0.21 13.87 0.03
CA ILE A 119 0.91 14.48 1.16
C ILE A 119 1.85 13.44 1.75
N GLN A 120 3.15 13.74 1.76
CA GLN A 120 4.17 12.84 2.27
C GLN A 120 5.18 13.60 3.13
N GLY A 121 5.74 12.94 4.13
CA GLY A 121 6.80 13.55 4.94
C GLY A 121 7.05 12.85 6.26
N LYS A 122 8.08 13.32 6.96
CA LYS A 122 8.38 12.89 8.33
C LYS A 122 7.67 13.78 9.34
N GLY A 123 7.18 13.19 10.43
CA GLY A 123 6.68 13.95 11.57
C GLY A 123 7.76 14.87 12.13
N LYS A 124 7.36 15.97 12.80
CA LYS A 124 8.30 16.98 13.33
C LYS A 124 9.41 16.43 14.22
N SER A 125 9.19 15.31 14.92
CA SER A 125 10.20 14.65 15.74
C SER A 125 11.10 13.66 14.99
N ASN A 126 10.89 13.47 13.67
CA ASN A 126 11.58 12.48 12.82
C ASN A 126 11.43 11.01 13.28
N LYS A 127 10.43 10.70 14.11
CA LYS A 127 10.17 9.34 14.64
C LYS A 127 9.09 8.57 13.87
N GLU A 128 8.48 9.22 12.90
CA GLU A 128 7.40 8.66 12.11
C GLU A 128 7.43 9.24 10.69
N SER A 129 6.90 8.47 9.75
CA SER A 129 6.76 8.80 8.34
C SER A 129 5.31 8.62 7.92
N TRP A 130 4.83 9.56 7.10
CA TRP A 130 3.46 9.63 6.63
C TRP A 130 3.42 9.66 5.09
N SER A 131 2.43 8.99 4.51
CA SER A 131 2.04 9.11 3.11
C SER A 131 0.53 9.01 2.99
N LEU A 132 -0.13 10.08 2.56
CA LEU A 132 -1.54 10.07 2.18
C LEU A 132 -1.63 10.35 0.68
N ILE A 133 -2.26 9.44 -0.04
CA ILE A 133 -2.55 9.56 -1.47
C ILE A 133 -4.05 9.42 -1.65
N GLY A 134 -4.70 10.29 -2.39
CA GLY A 134 -6.13 10.21 -2.66
C GLY A 134 -6.54 10.86 -3.96
N GLY A 135 -7.73 10.50 -4.42
CA GLY A 135 -8.32 11.01 -5.65
C GLY A 135 -9.74 10.48 -5.88
N PRO A 136 -10.47 11.05 -6.85
CA PRO A 136 -11.81 10.60 -7.19
C PRO A 136 -11.77 9.19 -7.78
N MET A 137 -12.75 8.38 -7.41
CA MET A 137 -12.90 7.03 -7.93
C MET A 137 -13.47 7.03 -9.35
N ALA A 138 -12.87 6.25 -10.25
CA ALA A 138 -13.38 6.09 -11.60
C ALA A 138 -14.65 5.21 -11.66
N SER A 139 -14.81 4.29 -10.70
CA SER A 139 -15.94 3.36 -10.65
C SER A 139 -17.15 3.91 -9.89
N GLU A 140 -16.98 4.99 -9.13
CA GLU A 140 -18.00 5.55 -8.24
C GLU A 140 -17.96 7.08 -8.30
N GLU A 141 -18.92 7.68 -8.99
CA GLU A 141 -19.03 9.13 -9.11
C GLU A 141 -19.27 9.79 -7.74
N GLY A 142 -18.55 10.87 -7.47
CA GLY A 142 -18.67 11.63 -6.21
C GLY A 142 -18.04 10.95 -4.99
N VAL A 143 -17.29 9.86 -5.20
CA VAL A 143 -16.55 9.17 -4.13
C VAL A 143 -15.05 9.45 -4.30
N VAL A 144 -14.40 9.79 -3.19
CA VAL A 144 -12.95 9.94 -3.10
C VAL A 144 -12.40 8.75 -2.33
N GLU A 145 -11.39 8.08 -2.89
CA GLU A 145 -10.64 7.03 -2.20
C GLU A 145 -9.30 7.58 -1.74
N LEU A 146 -8.90 7.19 -0.53
CA LEU A 146 -7.63 7.56 0.08
C LEU A 146 -6.88 6.33 0.55
N THR A 147 -5.58 6.31 0.27
CA THR A 147 -4.61 5.35 0.78
C THR A 147 -3.66 6.08 1.72
N LEU A 148 -3.68 5.66 2.99
CA LEU A 148 -2.80 6.13 4.05
C LEU A 148 -1.77 5.05 4.39
N THR A 149 -0.52 5.46 4.46
CA THR A 149 0.57 4.70 5.08
C THR A 149 1.21 5.52 6.19
N TRP A 150 1.40 4.88 7.35
CA TRP A 150 2.11 5.45 8.49
C TRP A 150 3.10 4.41 9.04
N THR A 151 4.28 4.84 9.42
CA THR A 151 5.32 3.96 9.99
C THR A 151 6.14 4.72 11.03
N GLU A 152 6.51 4.05 12.12
CA GLU A 152 7.58 4.50 13.00
C GLU A 152 8.96 4.41 12.31
N VAL A 153 9.84 5.37 12.58
CA VAL A 153 11.19 5.50 11.97
C VAL A 153 12.27 5.38 13.03
#